data_AF-A0A0S8D7P4-F1
#
_entry.id   AF-A0A0S8D7P4-F1
#
_cell.length_a   1.000
_cell.length_b   1.000
_cell.length_c   1.000
_cell.angle_alpha   90.00
_cell.angle_beta   90.00
_cell.angle_gamma   90.00
#
_symmetry.space_group_name_H-M   'P 1'
#
loop_
_entity.id
_entity.type
_entity.pdbx_description
1 polymer ?
#
loop_
_entity_poly.entity_id
_entity_poly.type
_entity_poly.pdbx_seq_one_letter_code
_entity_poly.pdbx_strand_id
1 'polypeptide(L)'
;MKRRVIVAALIKNQDNEYLICKMPKSRGAYPGKWAIPGGGINANETILEALNREIKEEIEEELIISKITPWNFKDHIVKKLYPDGKIEEIYMICLIFDCFAENKIIKLNEEFEKYAWVLPENIKSYDLNAATKWTFQQKNFSNKKS
;
A
#
# COMPACT_ATOMS: atom_id res chain seq x y z
N MET A 1 -15.72 12.44 -13.64
CA MET A 1 -15.04 11.77 -12.50
C MET A 1 -14.09 10.73 -13.05
N LYS A 2 -12.80 10.85 -12.73
CA LYS A 2 -11.77 9.90 -13.19
C LYS A 2 -11.94 8.56 -12.45
N ARG A 3 -11.73 7.45 -13.16
CA ARG A 3 -11.78 6.09 -12.58
C ARG A 3 -10.39 5.46 -12.69
N ARG A 4 -9.94 4.77 -11.65
CA ARG A 4 -8.67 4.03 -11.66
C ARG A 4 -8.80 2.69 -10.96
N VAL A 5 -8.11 1.69 -11.48
CA VAL A 5 -7.86 0.42 -10.78
C VAL A 5 -6.48 0.52 -10.16
N ILE A 6 -6.40 0.20 -8.88
CA ILE A 6 -5.20 0.27 -8.04
C ILE A 6 -4.86 -1.15 -7.60
N VAL A 7 -3.57 -1.49 -7.62
CA VAL A 7 -3.04 -2.70 -6.99
C VAL A 7 -2.37 -2.30 -5.68
N ALA A 8 -2.56 -3.07 -4.61
CA ALA A 8 -2.00 -2.78 -3.30
C ALA A 8 -1.36 -4.04 -2.70
N ALA A 9 -0.12 -3.91 -2.24
CA ALA A 9 0.66 -5.04 -1.70
C ALA A 9 0.63 -5.01 -0.17
N LEU A 10 -0.07 -5.97 0.44
CA LEU A 10 0.02 -6.24 1.87
C LEU A 10 1.20 -7.17 2.12
N ILE A 11 2.38 -6.57 2.27
CA ILE A 11 3.65 -7.30 2.38
C ILE A 11 3.91 -7.69 3.83
N LYS A 12 4.07 -8.99 4.07
CA LYS A 12 4.41 -9.60 5.35
C LYS A 12 5.79 -10.26 5.28
N ASN A 13 6.59 -10.17 6.33
CA ASN A 13 7.87 -10.89 6.43
C ASN A 13 7.78 -12.12 7.36
N GLN A 14 8.91 -12.83 7.50
CA GLN A 14 9.05 -14.01 8.35
C GLN A 14 8.79 -13.77 9.85
N ASP A 15 8.95 -12.53 10.33
CA ASP A 15 8.73 -12.14 11.73
C ASP A 15 7.27 -11.70 12.00
N ASN A 16 6.37 -11.98 11.05
CA ASN A 16 4.97 -11.58 11.06
C ASN A 16 4.72 -10.07 11.06
N GLU A 17 5.71 -9.26 10.70
CA GLU A 17 5.55 -7.83 10.56
C GLU A 17 5.05 -7.48 9.16
N TYR A 18 4.32 -6.37 9.06
CA TYR A 18 3.79 -5.83 7.81
C TYR A 18 4.52 -4.54 7.45
N LEU A 19 4.85 -4.40 6.16
CA LEU A 19 5.42 -3.17 5.65
C LEU A 19 4.34 -2.09 5.52
N ILE A 20 4.63 -0.93 6.09
CA ILE A 20 3.89 0.31 5.82
C ILE A 20 4.87 1.42 5.45
N CYS A 21 4.45 2.29 4.54
CA CYS A 21 5.22 3.42 4.05
C CYS A 21 4.49 4.73 4.33
N LYS A 22 5.21 5.79 4.62
CA LYS A 22 4.66 7.10 4.95
C LYS A 22 4.75 8.03 3.75
N MET A 23 3.59 8.54 3.31
CA MET A 23 3.51 9.48 2.20
C MET A 23 4.04 10.87 2.61
N PRO A 24 4.68 11.62 1.69
CA PRO A 24 5.00 13.03 1.89
C PRO A 24 3.75 13.86 2.21
N LYS A 25 3.93 14.98 2.92
CA LYS A 25 2.83 15.92 3.21
C LYS A 25 2.39 16.76 2.01
N SER A 26 3.21 16.84 0.96
CA SER A 26 3.02 17.75 -0.18
C SER A 26 2.22 17.15 -1.33
N ARG A 27 1.95 15.83 -1.35
CA ARG A 27 1.32 15.16 -2.49
C ARG A 27 0.57 13.89 -2.11
N GLY A 28 -0.28 13.42 -3.04
CA GLY A 28 -0.91 12.10 -2.98
C GLY A 28 -2.37 12.13 -2.54
N ALA A 29 -2.97 10.94 -2.41
CA ALA A 29 -4.36 10.80 -1.94
C ALA A 29 -4.48 10.97 -0.42
N TYR A 30 -3.40 10.73 0.32
CA TYR A 30 -3.39 10.76 1.79
C TYR A 30 -2.10 11.40 2.34
N PRO A 31 -1.93 12.73 2.19
CA PRO A 31 -0.68 13.38 2.54
C PRO A 31 -0.27 13.17 4.01
N GLY A 32 0.98 12.77 4.25
CA GLY A 32 1.54 12.56 5.59
C GLY A 32 1.08 11.30 6.32
N LYS A 33 0.17 10.50 5.74
CA LYS A 33 -0.36 9.28 6.33
C LYS A 33 0.51 8.07 5.99
N TRP A 34 0.36 7.03 6.80
CA TRP A 34 0.95 5.72 6.54
C TRP A 34 0.02 4.86 5.67
N ALA A 35 0.59 4.11 4.74
CA ALA A 35 -0.10 3.33 3.73
C ALA A 35 0.60 1.99 3.49
N ILE A 36 -0.11 1.05 2.89
CA ILE A 36 0.54 -0.07 2.19
C ILE A 36 0.95 0.40 0.79
N PRO A 37 2.07 -0.10 0.24
CA PRO A 37 2.55 0.24 -1.10
C PRO A 37 1.58 -0.20 -2.19
N GLY A 38 1.63 0.52 -3.32
CA GLY A 38 0.84 0.21 -4.51
C GLY A 38 0.32 1.43 -5.25
N GLY A 39 0.02 1.23 -6.52
CA GLY A 39 -0.40 2.28 -7.43
C GLY A 39 -1.31 1.81 -8.55
N GLY A 40 -1.40 2.64 -9.58
CA GLY A 40 -2.40 2.47 -10.63
C GLY A 40 -1.93 1.52 -11.72
N ILE A 41 -2.85 0.69 -12.22
CA ILE A 41 -2.59 -0.12 -13.41
C ILE A 41 -2.48 0.79 -14.64
N ASN A 42 -1.40 0.63 -15.40
CA ASN A 42 -1.12 1.30 -16.66
C ASN A 42 -1.79 0.57 -17.85
N ALA A 43 -1.77 1.22 -19.02
CA ALA A 43 -2.18 0.54 -20.24
C ALA A 43 -1.16 -0.58 -20.59
N ASN A 44 -1.68 -1.71 -21.08
CA ASN A 44 -0.89 -2.84 -21.58
C ASN A 44 -0.04 -3.57 -20.54
N GLU A 45 -0.40 -3.52 -19.25
CA GLU A 45 0.15 -4.41 -18.22
C GLU A 45 -0.96 -5.24 -17.56
N THR A 46 -0.61 -6.45 -17.14
CA THR A 46 -1.45 -7.29 -16.29
C THR A 46 -1.45 -6.77 -14.86
N ILE A 47 -2.41 -7.23 -14.05
CA ILE A 47 -2.53 -6.84 -12.64
C ILE A 47 -1.27 -7.21 -11.84
N LEU A 48 -0.66 -8.37 -12.13
CA LEU A 48 0.56 -8.80 -11.45
C LEU A 48 1.81 -8.06 -11.94
N GLU A 49 1.89 -7.71 -13.22
CA GLU A 49 2.96 -6.84 -13.73
C GLU A 49 2.89 -5.46 -13.07
N ALA A 50 1.69 -4.88 -12.97
CA ALA A 50 1.46 -3.63 -12.25
C ALA A 50 1.92 -3.72 -10.79
N LEU A 51 1.52 -4.77 -10.06
CA LEU A 51 1.87 -4.94 -8.65
C LEU A 51 3.40 -5.04 -8.46
N ASN A 52 4.06 -5.85 -9.29
CA ASN A 52 5.52 -5.99 -9.23
C ASN A 52 6.24 -4.68 -9.61
N ARG A 53 5.75 -3.96 -10.63
CA ARG A 53 6.29 -2.66 -11.02
C ARG A 53 6.18 -1.65 -9.87
N GLU A 54 5.00 -1.51 -9.26
CA GLU A 54 4.78 -0.58 -8.16
C GLU A 54 5.69 -0.90 -6.95
N ILE A 55 5.81 -2.18 -6.57
CA ILE A 55 6.74 -2.59 -5.50
C ILE A 55 8.17 -2.19 -5.85
N LYS A 56 8.62 -2.47 -7.08
CA LYS A 56 9.97 -2.11 -7.55
C LYS A 56 10.19 -0.60 -7.59
N GLU A 57 9.22 0.17 -8.06
CA GLU A 57 9.32 1.62 -8.18
C GLU A 57 9.36 2.28 -6.80
N GLU A 58 8.48 1.88 -5.87
CA GLU A 58 8.31 2.52 -4.57
C GLU A 58 9.33 2.08 -3.50
N ILE A 59 9.83 0.83 -3.57
CA ILE A 59 10.65 0.18 -2.53
C ILE A 59 12.05 -0.26 -3.03
N GLU A 60 12.24 -0.30 -4.35
CA GLU A 60 13.45 -0.76 -5.05
C GLU A 60 13.64 -2.29 -5.14
N GLU A 61 14.46 -2.75 -6.10
CA GLU A 61 14.52 -4.14 -6.57
C GLU A 61 15.11 -5.15 -5.56
N GLU A 62 15.76 -4.69 -4.48
CA GLU A 62 16.39 -5.58 -3.50
C GLU A 62 15.38 -6.30 -2.59
N LEU A 63 14.13 -5.82 -2.50
CA LEU A 63 13.08 -6.51 -1.76
C LEU A 63 12.62 -7.75 -2.53
N ILE A 64 12.88 -8.94 -1.98
CA ILE A 64 12.51 -10.21 -2.60
C ILE A 64 11.12 -10.63 -2.13
N ILE A 65 10.16 -10.64 -3.06
CA ILE A 65 8.81 -11.16 -2.83
C ILE A 65 8.70 -12.58 -3.42
N SER A 66 8.51 -13.58 -2.57
CA SER A 66 8.46 -14.99 -3.01
C SER A 66 7.07 -15.57 -3.17
N LYS A 67 6.06 -14.88 -2.62
CA LYS A 67 4.66 -15.28 -2.78
C LYS A 67 3.78 -14.06 -2.95
N ILE A 68 2.88 -14.13 -3.93
CA ILE A 68 1.84 -13.15 -4.18
C ILE A 68 0.52 -13.92 -4.31
N THR A 69 -0.53 -13.50 -3.61
CA THR A 69 -1.85 -14.13 -3.67
C THR A 69 -2.94 -13.06 -3.66
N PRO A 70 -3.88 -13.05 -4.62
CA PRO A 70 -5.05 -12.17 -4.55
C PRO A 70 -5.80 -12.44 -3.24
N TRP A 71 -6.15 -11.38 -2.50
CA TRP A 71 -6.81 -11.54 -1.22
C TRP A 71 -8.20 -10.91 -1.18
N ASN A 72 -8.31 -9.61 -1.45
CA ASN A 72 -9.57 -8.89 -1.33
C ASN A 72 -9.60 -7.68 -2.27
N PHE A 73 -10.75 -7.03 -2.40
CA PHE A 73 -10.88 -5.76 -3.11
C PHE A 73 -11.87 -4.84 -2.40
N LYS A 74 -11.77 -3.54 -2.73
CA LYS A 74 -12.80 -2.55 -2.39
C LYS A 74 -12.79 -1.43 -3.39
N ASP A 75 -13.89 -0.72 -3.50
CA ASP A 75 -13.94 0.58 -4.14
C ASP A 75 -14.01 1.70 -3.10
N HIS A 76 -13.66 2.93 -3.51
CA HIS A 76 -13.97 4.16 -2.79
C HIS A 76 -13.68 5.39 -3.66
N ILE A 77 -14.22 6.55 -3.26
CA ILE A 77 -13.89 7.84 -3.86
C ILE A 77 -12.87 8.56 -2.98
N VAL A 78 -11.81 9.10 -3.59
CA VAL A 78 -10.80 9.95 -2.92
C VAL A 78 -10.69 11.31 -3.59
N LYS A 79 -10.30 12.32 -2.80
CA LYS A 79 -9.83 13.62 -3.28
C LYS A 79 -8.30 13.60 -3.32
N LYS A 80 -7.71 13.54 -4.51
CA LYS A 80 -6.24 13.53 -4.69
C LYS A 80 -5.71 14.95 -4.82
N LEU A 81 -4.69 15.29 -4.04
CA LEU A 81 -3.93 16.53 -4.16
C LEU A 81 -2.70 16.31 -5.05
N TYR A 82 -2.59 17.10 -6.11
CA TYR A 82 -1.45 17.13 -7.01
C TYR A 82 -0.43 18.20 -6.59
N PRO A 83 0.85 18.10 -7.01
CA PRO A 83 1.89 19.07 -6.63
C PRO A 83 1.60 20.53 -7.04
N ASP A 84 0.78 20.74 -8.07
CA ASP A 84 0.33 22.05 -8.54
C ASP A 84 -0.83 22.65 -7.70
N GLY A 85 -1.26 21.94 -6.63
CA GLY A 85 -2.36 22.33 -5.77
C GLY A 85 -3.75 21.91 -6.28
N LYS A 86 -3.84 21.29 -7.46
CA LYS A 86 -5.12 20.80 -8.00
C LYS A 86 -5.67 19.67 -7.12
N ILE A 87 -6.97 19.73 -6.85
CA ILE A 87 -7.72 18.65 -6.20
C ILE A 87 -8.64 18.00 -7.23
N GLU A 88 -8.59 16.67 -7.33
CA GLU A 88 -9.46 15.89 -8.22
C GLU A 88 -10.13 14.75 -7.48
N GLU A 89 -11.42 14.53 -7.73
CA GLU A 89 -12.14 13.35 -7.26
C GLU A 89 -11.92 12.16 -8.19
N ILE A 90 -11.46 11.06 -7.60
CA ILE A 90 -11.12 9.81 -8.29
C ILE A 90 -11.88 8.67 -7.64
N TYR A 91 -12.64 7.93 -8.45
CA TYR A 91 -13.21 6.65 -8.06
C TYR A 91 -12.17 5.55 -8.28
N MET A 92 -11.80 4.86 -7.20
CA MET A 92 -10.77 3.83 -7.19
C MET A 92 -11.37 2.46 -6.92
N ILE A 93 -10.94 1.44 -7.68
CA ILE A 93 -11.10 0.03 -7.33
C ILE A 93 -9.72 -0.47 -6.91
N CYS A 94 -9.57 -0.85 -5.64
CA CYS A 94 -8.32 -1.34 -5.07
C CYS A 94 -8.34 -2.87 -5.00
N LEU A 95 -7.44 -3.51 -5.71
CA LEU A 95 -7.16 -4.94 -5.68
C LEU A 95 -6.02 -5.18 -4.70
N ILE A 96 -6.26 -5.94 -3.63
CA ILE A 96 -5.32 -6.12 -2.53
C ILE A 96 -4.75 -7.54 -2.57
N PHE A 97 -3.44 -7.62 -2.50
CA PHE A 97 -2.68 -8.87 -2.56
C PHE A 97 -1.96 -9.13 -1.25
N ASP A 98 -1.99 -10.38 -0.79
CA ASP A 98 -1.06 -10.85 0.22
C ASP A 98 0.29 -11.12 -0.46
N CYS A 99 1.34 -10.51 0.09
CA CYS A 99 2.70 -10.67 -0.38
C CYS A 99 3.59 -11.16 0.76
N PHE A 100 4.50 -12.09 0.46
CA PHE A 100 5.51 -12.55 1.43
C PHE A 100 6.91 -12.10 1.00
N ALA A 101 7.59 -11.38 1.88
CA ALA A 101 8.96 -10.93 1.68
C ALA A 101 9.96 -11.87 2.36
N GLU A 102 10.98 -12.29 1.62
CA GLU A 102 12.07 -13.15 2.12
C GLU A 102 13.14 -12.36 2.88
N ASN A 103 13.23 -11.06 2.62
CA ASN A 103 14.14 -10.15 3.32
C ASN A 103 13.39 -8.90 3.77
N LYS A 104 14.11 -8.00 4.46
CA LYS A 104 13.58 -6.72 4.95
C LYS A 104 14.32 -5.52 4.35
N ILE A 105 14.99 -5.71 3.21
CA ILE A 105 15.79 -4.67 2.59
C ILE A 105 14.83 -3.71 1.87
N ILE A 106 14.86 -2.44 2.27
CA ILE A 106 13.95 -1.40 1.78
C ILE A 106 14.79 -0.17 1.39
N LYS A 107 14.59 0.32 0.17
CA LYS A 107 15.12 1.61 -0.26
C LYS A 107 14.02 2.41 -0.97
N LEU A 108 13.46 3.36 -0.24
CA LEU A 108 12.32 4.13 -0.74
C LEU A 108 12.72 5.07 -1.86
N ASN A 109 11.84 5.20 -2.84
CA ASN A 109 11.88 6.32 -3.78
C ASN A 109 11.22 7.57 -3.16
N GLU A 110 11.03 8.60 -3.97
CA GLU A 110 10.45 9.86 -3.48
C GLU A 110 8.96 9.75 -3.06
N GLU A 111 8.21 8.73 -3.49
CA GLU A 111 6.79 8.56 -3.17
C GLU A 111 6.55 8.36 -1.68
N PHE A 112 7.58 7.91 -0.95
CA PHE A 112 7.54 7.71 0.49
C PHE A 112 8.73 8.37 1.19
N GLU A 113 8.47 8.98 2.35
CA GLU A 113 9.52 9.62 3.16
C GLU A 113 10.07 8.70 4.25
N LYS A 114 9.29 7.67 4.66
CA LYS A 114 9.64 6.72 5.74
C LYS A 114 8.97 5.38 5.51
N TYR A 115 9.53 4.32 6.07
CA TYR A 115 8.91 3.01 6.16
C TYR A 115 9.00 2.46 7.58
N ALA A 116 8.19 1.44 7.86
CA ALA A 116 8.27 0.64 9.06
C ALA A 116 7.79 -0.79 8.78
N TRP A 117 8.49 -1.77 9.34
CA TRP A 117 7.97 -3.12 9.54
C TRP A 117 7.25 -3.15 10.89
N VAL A 118 5.96 -3.50 10.88
CA VAL A 118 5.10 -3.33 12.05
C VAL A 118 4.35 -4.62 12.37
N LEU A 119 4.46 -5.07 13.63
CA LEU A 119 3.64 -6.16 14.14
C LEU A 119 2.14 -5.80 14.13
N PRO A 120 1.24 -6.76 13.85
CA PRO A 120 -0.21 -6.56 13.85
C PRO A 120 -0.80 -5.76 15.02
N GLU A 121 -0.32 -6.04 16.23
CA GLU A 121 -0.75 -5.39 17.47
C GLU A 121 -0.39 -3.90 17.52
N ASN A 122 0.71 -3.52 16.86
CA ASN A 122 1.24 -2.16 16.85
C ASN A 122 0.72 -1.32 15.69
N ILE A 123 0.05 -1.92 14.70
CA ILE A 123 -0.47 -1.21 13.52
C ILE A 123 -1.40 -0.03 13.89
N LYS A 124 -2.14 -0.15 15.01
CA LYS A 124 -3.06 0.89 15.48
C LYS A 124 -2.36 2.14 16.04
N SER A 125 -1.07 2.07 16.36
CA SER A 125 -0.31 3.23 16.85
C SER A 125 0.15 4.17 15.72
N TYR A 126 -0.02 3.75 14.46
CA TYR A 126 0.36 4.54 13.29
C TYR A 126 -0.83 5.35 12.75
N ASP A 127 -0.55 6.55 12.26
CA ASP A 127 -1.54 7.41 11.60
C ASP A 127 -1.81 6.92 10.17
N LEU A 128 -2.53 5.80 10.07
CA LEU A 128 -2.85 5.13 8.81
C LEU A 128 -3.87 5.93 7.99
N ASN A 129 -3.75 5.86 6.67
CA ASN A 129 -4.79 6.31 5.78
C ASN A 129 -6.07 5.43 5.90
N ALA A 130 -7.21 5.94 5.43
CA ALA A 130 -8.49 5.26 5.58
C ALA A 130 -8.55 3.90 4.84
N ALA A 131 -7.90 3.78 3.67
CA ALA A 131 -7.88 2.55 2.89
C ALA A 131 -7.08 1.45 3.59
N THR A 132 -5.87 1.76 4.04
CA THR A 132 -4.97 0.87 4.77
C THR A 132 -5.56 0.48 6.12
N LYS A 133 -6.15 1.43 6.87
CA LYS A 133 -6.86 1.13 8.12
C LYS A 133 -7.98 0.10 7.90
N TRP A 134 -8.79 0.27 6.86
CA TRP A 134 -9.83 -0.69 6.49
C TRP A 134 -9.25 -2.06 6.15
N THR A 135 -8.16 -2.12 5.37
CA THR A 135 -7.45 -3.36 5.02
C THR A 135 -7.03 -4.14 6.27
N PHE A 136 -6.37 -3.48 7.22
CA PHE A 136 -5.96 -4.13 8.48
C PHE A 136 -7.16 -4.56 9.33
N GLN A 137 -8.27 -3.83 9.32
CA GLN A 137 -9.50 -4.26 10.01
C GLN A 137 -10.07 -5.55 9.41
N GLN A 138 -10.11 -5.67 8.07
CA GLN A 138 -10.63 -6.85 7.38
C GLN A 138 -9.74 -8.10 7.52
N LYS A 139 -8.42 -7.92 7.69
CA LYS A 139 -7.51 -9.03 7.98
C LYS A 139 -7.72 -9.68 9.36
N ASN A 140 -8.68 -9.20 10.15
CA ASN A 140 -8.94 -9.66 11.51
C ASN A 140 -7.69 -9.58 12.42
N PHE A 141 -6.89 -8.50 12.31
CA PHE A 141 -5.87 -8.19 13.33
C PHE A 141 -6.47 -7.76 14.68
N SER A 142 -7.77 -7.98 14.87
CA SER A 142 -8.49 -7.79 16.12
C SER A 142 -8.79 -9.17 16.70
N ASN A 143 -8.06 -9.51 17.77
CA ASN A 143 -8.32 -10.62 18.70
C ASN A 143 -8.16 -12.05 18.15
N LYS A 144 -6.91 -12.53 18.09
CA LYS A 144 -6.59 -13.83 18.67
C LYS A 144 -5.93 -13.58 20.03
N LYS A 145 -6.76 -13.32 21.06
CA LYS A 145 -6.34 -13.68 22.42
C LYS A 145 -6.40 -15.21 22.46
N SER A 146 -5.23 -15.84 22.52
CA SER A 146 -5.06 -17.22 22.97
C SER A 146 -5.74 -17.42 24.33
#